data_AF-A0A124FXB3-F1
#
_entry.id   AF-A0A124FXB3-F1
#
_cell.length_a   1.000
_cell.length_b   1.000
_cell.length_c   1.000
_cell.angle_alpha   90.00
_cell.angle_beta   90.00
_cell.angle_gamma   90.00
#
_symmetry.space_group_name_H-M   'P 1'
#
loop_
_entity.id
_entity.type
_entity.pdbx_description
1 polymer ?
#
loop_
_entity_poly.entity_id
_entity_poly.type
_entity_poly.pdbx_seq_one_letter_code
_entity_poly.pdbx_strand_id
1 'polypeptide(L)'
;MQLVLGKVPPRQKKKLHVVYTDSAVYEKYVRYSINFEVAPSEKVFAYLYRPKNKSILSPAMLALHGTGIEGKKIIDDVTSIKNRAYAKELAERGYVVISPDYPSMGELENYDFANDCYDSGTMKGIFNHISCVDLLQSLPYVDNKRIGVIGHSLGGHNALFVAAFDPRIKVIVSSCGWTLMDYYHPGEQVTAGYGGRLGPWAQERYMPFII
;
A
#
# COMPACT_ATOMS: atom_id res chain seq x y z
N MET A 1 -0.10 -18.51 2.71
CA MET A 1 0.51 -17.20 2.40
C MET A 1 1.99 -17.15 2.77
N GLN A 2 2.39 -17.31 4.03
CA GLN A 2 3.82 -17.21 4.40
C GLN A 2 4.75 -18.25 3.75
N LEU A 3 4.25 -19.42 3.37
CA LEU A 3 5.03 -20.41 2.59
C LEU A 3 5.47 -19.87 1.22
N VAL A 4 4.69 -18.95 0.65
CA VAL A 4 4.88 -18.43 -0.72
C VAL A 4 5.48 -17.02 -0.70
N LEU A 5 5.15 -16.24 0.34
CA LEU A 5 5.56 -14.84 0.50
C LEU A 5 6.82 -14.66 1.34
N GLY A 6 7.19 -15.68 2.12
CA GLY A 6 8.14 -15.52 3.21
C GLY A 6 7.49 -15.28 4.57
N LYS A 7 8.32 -15.22 5.60
CA LYS A 7 7.86 -14.96 6.97
C LYS A 7 7.56 -13.47 7.16
N VAL A 8 6.55 -13.16 7.98
CA VAL A 8 6.34 -11.78 8.42
C VAL A 8 7.49 -11.45 9.37
N PRO A 9 8.24 -10.35 9.13
CA PRO A 9 9.33 -9.98 10.02
C PRO A 9 8.83 -9.70 11.43
N PRO A 10 9.67 -9.90 12.45
CA PRO A 10 9.34 -9.55 13.81
C PRO A 10 9.03 -8.04 13.90
N ARG A 11 7.88 -7.72 14.48
CA ARG A 11 7.43 -6.33 14.66
C ARG A 11 7.90 -5.82 16.01
N GLN A 12 8.62 -4.71 16.02
CA GLN A 12 8.93 -3.97 17.24
C GLN A 12 7.93 -2.83 17.40
N LYS A 13 7.23 -2.78 18.55
CA LYS A 13 6.42 -1.62 18.89
C LYS A 13 7.35 -0.43 19.10
N LYS A 14 7.38 0.50 18.15
CA LYS A 14 8.16 1.73 18.25
C LYS A 14 7.28 2.94 17.96
N LYS A 15 7.62 4.07 18.59
CA LYS A 15 7.01 5.36 18.25
C LYS A 15 7.51 5.75 16.86
N LEU A 16 6.59 5.86 15.90
CA LEU A 16 6.93 6.28 14.55
C LEU A 16 7.21 7.79 14.54
N HIS A 17 8.41 8.16 14.11
CA HIS A 17 8.77 9.55 13.87
C HIS A 17 8.46 9.90 12.40
N VAL A 18 7.48 10.77 12.20
CA VAL A 18 7.04 11.20 10.87
C VAL A 18 7.80 12.46 10.47
N VAL A 19 8.47 12.40 9.32
CA VAL A 19 9.08 13.55 8.65
C VAL A 19 8.10 14.06 7.61
N TYR A 20 7.72 15.33 7.72
CA TYR A 20 6.90 16.03 6.74
C TYR A 20 7.83 16.76 5.76
N THR A 21 7.73 16.44 4.48
CA THR A 21 8.61 17.00 3.44
C THR A 21 7.93 18.05 2.59
N ASP A 22 6.60 18.02 2.47
CA ASP A 22 5.81 18.98 1.71
C ASP A 22 4.34 18.96 2.19
N SER A 23 3.56 19.97 1.82
CA SER A 23 2.13 20.01 2.05
C SER A 23 1.37 20.77 0.96
N ALA A 24 0.17 20.30 0.64
CA ALA A 24 -0.77 20.96 -0.26
C ALA A 24 -2.12 21.15 0.45
N VAL A 25 -2.63 22.39 0.45
CA VAL A 25 -3.89 22.76 1.10
C VAL A 25 -5.01 22.79 0.08
N TYR A 26 -6.04 21.97 0.30
CA TYR A 26 -7.25 21.92 -0.52
C TYR A 26 -8.44 22.46 0.26
N GLU A 27 -9.58 22.68 -0.40
CA GLU A 27 -10.79 23.20 0.26
C GLU A 27 -11.23 22.31 1.44
N LYS A 28 -11.26 20.99 1.24
CA LYS A 28 -11.82 20.02 2.22
C LYS A 28 -10.78 19.27 3.06
N TYR A 29 -9.51 19.28 2.68
CA TYR A 29 -8.45 18.53 3.36
C TYR A 29 -7.07 19.19 3.18
N VAL A 30 -6.07 18.72 3.91
CA VAL A 30 -4.66 19.02 3.68
C VAL A 30 -3.95 17.72 3.34
N ARG A 31 -3.18 17.68 2.25
CA ARG A 31 -2.30 16.56 1.91
C ARG A 31 -0.90 16.89 2.38
N TYR A 32 -0.25 15.94 3.02
CA TYR A 32 1.16 16.01 3.40
C TYR A 32 1.95 14.96 2.64
N SER A 33 3.11 15.34 2.13
CA SER A 33 4.14 14.38 1.74
C SER A 33 4.93 14.02 2.99
N ILE A 34 4.96 12.73 3.31
CA ILE A 34 5.61 12.23 4.53
C ILE A 34 6.55 11.07 4.24
N ASN A 35 7.55 10.91 5.11
CA ASN A 35 8.26 9.64 5.24
C ASN A 35 8.47 9.31 6.71
N PHE A 36 8.57 8.02 7.01
CA PHE A 36 8.82 7.53 8.37
C PHE A 36 9.58 6.21 8.34
N GLU A 37 10.44 6.00 9.33
CA GLU A 37 11.29 4.82 9.43
C GLU A 37 10.54 3.64 10.06
N VAL A 38 10.49 2.50 9.37
CA VAL A 38 9.76 1.28 9.79
C VAL A 38 10.68 0.20 10.35
N ALA A 39 11.94 0.16 9.90
CA ALA A 39 13.05 -0.63 10.43
C ALA A 39 14.36 0.15 10.23
N PRO A 40 15.50 -0.22 10.86
CA PRO A 40 16.76 0.51 10.69
C PRO A 40 17.08 0.73 9.21
N SER A 41 17.24 2.00 8.82
CA SER A 41 17.48 2.43 7.43
C SER A 41 16.35 2.15 6.42
N GLU A 42 15.19 1.68 6.85
CA GLU A 42 14.03 1.43 5.99
C GLU A 42 12.95 2.48 6.18
N LYS A 43 12.60 3.18 5.10
CA LYS A 43 11.57 4.23 5.12
C LYS A 43 10.36 3.85 4.27
N VAL A 44 9.19 4.23 4.75
CA VAL A 44 7.97 4.32 3.95
C VAL A 44 7.82 5.76 3.49
N PHE A 45 7.59 5.96 2.20
CA PHE A 45 7.22 7.24 1.58
C PHE A 45 5.72 7.22 1.29
N ALA A 46 4.99 8.24 1.76
CA ALA A 46 3.54 8.24 1.67
C ALA A 46 2.97 9.66 1.53
N TYR A 47 1.74 9.71 1.02
CA TYR A 47 0.86 10.87 1.17
C TYR A 47 -0.09 10.62 2.34
N LEU A 48 -0.20 11.61 3.23
CA LEU A 48 -1.15 11.62 4.34
C LEU A 48 -2.16 12.74 4.12
N TYR A 49 -3.42 12.37 3.99
CA TYR A 49 -4.54 13.28 3.78
C TYR A 49 -5.29 13.45 5.09
N ARG A 50 -5.35 14.68 5.57
CA ARG A 50 -6.12 15.04 6.77
C ARG A 50 -7.33 15.89 6.38
N PRO A 51 -8.57 15.39 6.54
CA PRO A 51 -9.75 16.18 6.27
C PRO A 51 -9.83 17.37 7.25
N LYS A 52 -10.35 18.51 6.77
CA LYS A 52 -10.59 19.72 7.57
C LYS A 52 -11.88 19.63 8.41
N ASN A 53 -12.56 18.49 8.38
CA ASN A 53 -13.83 18.26 9.06
C ASN A 53 -13.75 18.57 10.57
N LYS A 54 -14.88 19.03 11.13
CA LYS A 54 -15.01 19.39 12.55
C LYS A 54 -15.17 18.21 13.53
N SER A 55 -15.19 16.96 13.03
CA SER A 55 -15.27 15.77 13.90
C SER A 55 -13.97 15.62 14.71
N ILE A 56 -14.08 15.25 15.98
CA ILE A 56 -12.93 14.99 16.85
C ILE A 56 -12.10 13.81 16.30
N LEU A 57 -12.77 12.75 15.81
CA LEU A 57 -12.14 11.56 15.23
C LEU A 57 -12.77 11.20 13.88
N SER A 58 -11.93 10.89 12.89
CA SER A 58 -12.35 10.49 11.54
C SER A 58 -12.02 9.03 11.26
N PRO A 59 -12.86 8.28 10.51
CA PRO A 59 -12.46 6.98 9.99
C PRO A 59 -11.24 7.13 9.08
N ALA A 60 -10.41 6.10 8.98
CA ALA A 60 -9.20 6.12 8.18
C ALA A 60 -9.16 5.04 7.10
N MET A 61 -8.47 5.34 6.01
CA MET A 61 -8.28 4.44 4.87
C MET A 61 -6.81 4.35 4.50
N LEU A 62 -6.29 3.13 4.45
CA LEU A 62 -5.07 2.81 3.72
C LEU A 62 -5.43 2.69 2.22
N ALA A 63 -4.93 3.60 1.40
CA ALA A 63 -5.21 3.61 -0.05
C ALA A 63 -3.97 3.17 -0.83
N LEU A 64 -4.08 2.07 -1.58
CA LEU A 64 -2.96 1.41 -2.23
C LEU A 64 -3.03 1.57 -3.74
N HIS A 65 -1.97 2.07 -4.37
CA HIS A 65 -1.94 2.35 -5.81
C HIS A 65 -1.77 1.09 -6.68
N GLY A 66 -2.19 1.17 -7.94
CA GLY A 66 -1.91 0.15 -8.96
C GLY A 66 -0.48 0.21 -9.48
N THR A 67 -0.07 -0.72 -10.34
CA THR A 67 1.25 -0.71 -10.97
C THR A 67 1.44 0.56 -11.82
N GLY A 68 2.51 1.31 -11.56
CA GLY A 68 2.91 2.48 -12.34
C GLY A 68 4.00 3.28 -11.63
N ILE A 69 4.94 3.83 -12.40
CA ILE A 69 6.17 4.46 -11.88
C ILE A 69 5.86 5.68 -10.99
N GLU A 70 4.72 6.32 -11.23
CA GLU A 70 4.25 7.47 -10.46
C GLU A 70 3.81 7.11 -9.03
N GLY A 71 3.68 5.82 -8.71
CA GLY A 71 3.41 5.33 -7.36
C GLY A 71 2.11 5.87 -6.77
N LYS A 72 2.17 6.35 -5.52
CA LYS A 72 1.03 6.94 -4.82
C LYS A 72 0.37 8.12 -5.54
N LYS A 73 1.08 8.81 -6.45
CA LYS A 73 0.53 9.94 -7.23
C LYS A 73 -0.60 9.50 -8.17
N ILE A 74 -0.61 8.23 -8.59
CA ILE A 74 -1.66 7.66 -9.46
C ILE A 74 -3.04 7.85 -8.84
N ILE A 75 -3.14 7.80 -7.52
CA ILE A 75 -4.41 7.81 -6.80
C ILE A 75 -4.77 9.18 -6.20
N ASP A 76 -4.05 10.20 -6.64
CA ASP A 76 -4.10 11.58 -6.16
C ASP A 76 -4.49 12.60 -7.25
N ASP A 77 -4.92 12.12 -8.43
CA ASP A 77 -5.43 12.94 -9.54
C ASP A 77 -4.39 13.88 -10.19
N VAL A 78 -3.10 13.58 -10.04
CA VAL A 78 -1.99 14.38 -10.61
C VAL A 78 -1.28 13.69 -11.77
N THR A 79 -1.83 12.57 -12.25
CA THR A 79 -1.27 11.79 -13.37
C THR A 79 -2.22 11.79 -14.56
N SER A 80 -1.75 11.27 -15.71
CA SER A 80 -2.59 11.11 -16.90
C SER A 80 -3.65 10.00 -16.76
N ILE A 81 -3.54 9.16 -15.73
CA ILE A 81 -4.44 8.02 -15.49
C ILE A 81 -5.73 8.50 -14.82
N LYS A 82 -6.78 8.69 -15.64
CA LYS A 82 -8.11 9.15 -15.17
C LYS A 82 -8.83 8.10 -14.33
N ASN A 83 -9.81 8.55 -13.53
CA ASN A 83 -10.69 7.70 -12.72
C ASN A 83 -9.94 6.78 -11.74
N ARG A 84 -8.86 7.31 -11.14
CA ARG A 84 -8.04 6.61 -10.14
C ARG A 84 -7.83 7.38 -8.85
N ALA A 85 -8.37 8.60 -8.74
CA ALA A 85 -8.17 9.54 -7.64
C ALA A 85 -8.79 9.14 -6.28
N TYR A 86 -8.97 7.85 -5.98
CA TYR A 86 -9.73 7.41 -4.80
C TYR A 86 -9.11 7.84 -3.47
N ALA A 87 -7.81 8.11 -3.37
CA ALA A 87 -7.25 8.67 -2.14
C ALA A 87 -7.73 10.12 -1.90
N LYS A 88 -7.64 10.97 -2.93
CA LYS A 88 -8.18 12.33 -2.93
C LYS A 88 -9.68 12.32 -2.62
N GLU A 89 -10.46 11.54 -3.35
CA GLU A 89 -11.91 11.56 -3.20
C GLU A 89 -12.38 11.02 -1.82
N LEU A 90 -11.63 10.10 -1.20
CA LEU A 90 -11.90 9.67 0.18
C LEU A 90 -11.58 10.79 1.18
N ALA A 91 -10.49 11.52 0.99
CA ALA A 91 -10.17 12.67 1.83
C ALA A 91 -11.25 13.77 1.74
N GLU A 92 -11.77 14.03 0.54
CA GLU A 92 -12.90 14.96 0.31
C GLU A 92 -14.20 14.50 0.99
N ARG A 93 -14.38 13.20 1.20
CA ARG A 93 -15.51 12.59 1.93
C ARG A 93 -15.29 12.51 3.44
N GLY A 94 -14.15 13.01 3.95
CA GLY A 94 -13.90 13.11 5.38
C GLY A 94 -13.12 11.96 6.02
N TYR A 95 -12.47 11.11 5.21
CA TYR A 95 -11.57 10.07 5.72
C TYR A 95 -10.17 10.63 5.92
N VAL A 96 -9.47 10.17 6.95
CA VAL A 96 -8.00 10.29 7.00
C VAL A 96 -7.43 9.24 6.07
N VAL A 97 -6.66 9.63 5.07
CA VAL A 97 -6.13 8.68 4.07
C VAL A 97 -4.62 8.63 4.19
N ILE A 98 -4.03 7.43 4.16
CA ILE A 98 -2.59 7.27 3.94
C ILE A 98 -2.37 6.44 2.68
N SER A 99 -1.50 6.92 1.79
CA SER A 99 -1.17 6.29 0.52
C SER A 99 0.34 6.11 0.39
N PRO A 100 0.89 4.93 0.70
CA PRO A 100 2.31 4.65 0.55
C PRO A 100 2.70 4.25 -0.87
N ASP A 101 3.96 4.45 -1.23
CA ASP A 101 4.54 3.79 -2.41
C ASP A 101 4.78 2.29 -2.15
N TYR A 102 4.58 1.50 -3.18
CA TYR A 102 5.00 0.10 -3.24
C TYR A 102 6.49 0.01 -3.65
N PRO A 103 7.27 -0.98 -3.15
CA PRO A 103 8.65 -1.21 -3.61
C PRO A 103 8.76 -1.23 -5.13
N SER A 104 9.78 -0.58 -5.70
CA SER A 104 10.00 -0.36 -7.14
C SER A 104 9.06 0.64 -7.85
N MET A 105 8.35 1.49 -7.09
CA MET A 105 7.46 2.53 -7.62
C MET A 105 7.60 3.84 -6.82
N GLY A 106 7.23 4.97 -7.42
CA GLY A 106 7.30 6.28 -6.77
C GLY A 106 8.71 6.58 -6.28
N GLU A 107 8.83 7.00 -5.03
CA GLU A 107 10.11 7.29 -4.37
C GLU A 107 11.01 6.05 -4.20
N LEU A 108 10.48 4.85 -4.46
CA LEU A 108 11.20 3.58 -4.38
C LEU A 108 11.48 2.98 -5.78
N GLU A 109 11.48 3.76 -6.87
CA GLU A 109 11.64 3.24 -8.24
C GLU A 109 12.85 2.29 -8.44
N ASN A 110 13.97 2.55 -7.77
CA ASN A 110 15.22 1.78 -7.89
C ASN A 110 15.38 0.75 -6.75
N TYR A 111 14.28 0.15 -6.27
CA TYR A 111 14.32 -0.81 -5.17
C TYR A 111 15.06 -2.10 -5.56
N ASP A 112 16.05 -2.48 -4.75
CA ASP A 112 16.82 -3.71 -4.92
C ASP A 112 16.18 -4.85 -4.10
N PHE A 113 15.40 -5.70 -4.78
CA PHE A 113 14.77 -6.86 -4.15
C PHE A 113 15.75 -7.99 -3.82
N ALA A 114 16.87 -8.09 -4.56
CA ALA A 114 17.83 -9.17 -4.40
C ALA A 114 18.64 -9.05 -3.11
N ASN A 115 18.80 -7.82 -2.60
CA ASN A 115 19.51 -7.53 -1.34
C ASN A 115 18.57 -7.07 -0.22
N ASP A 116 17.28 -7.42 -0.28
CA ASP A 116 16.31 -7.08 0.76
C ASP A 116 16.28 -8.13 1.88
N CYS A 117 15.84 -7.74 3.08
CA CYS A 117 15.71 -8.66 4.22
C CYS A 117 14.39 -9.45 4.24
N TYR A 118 13.55 -9.24 3.23
CA TYR A 118 12.24 -9.88 3.07
C TYR A 118 12.34 -10.91 1.95
N ASP A 119 11.74 -12.08 2.13
CA ASP A 119 11.79 -13.12 1.09
C ASP A 119 11.01 -12.74 -0.19
N SER A 120 10.21 -11.67 -0.14
CA SER A 120 9.47 -11.17 -1.31
C SER A 120 9.08 -9.69 -1.19
N GLY A 121 8.94 -9.04 -2.34
CA GLY A 121 8.40 -7.68 -2.45
C GLY A 121 6.98 -7.56 -1.91
N THR A 122 6.17 -8.62 -2.02
CA THR A 122 4.83 -8.65 -1.42
C THR A 122 4.92 -8.62 0.10
N MET A 123 5.84 -9.37 0.71
CA MET A 123 6.02 -9.37 2.16
C MET A 123 6.57 -8.03 2.66
N LYS A 124 7.51 -7.42 1.92
CA LYS A 124 7.94 -6.04 2.16
C LYS A 124 6.78 -5.07 2.10
N GLY A 125 5.94 -5.17 1.08
CA GLY A 125 4.72 -4.40 0.92
C GLY A 125 3.81 -4.55 2.15
N ILE A 126 3.46 -5.78 2.52
CA ILE A 126 2.63 -6.07 3.71
C ILE A 126 3.20 -5.40 4.96
N PHE A 127 4.51 -5.50 5.21
CA PHE A 127 5.14 -4.86 6.36
C PHE A 127 5.01 -3.33 6.34
N ASN A 128 5.23 -2.70 5.18
CA ASN A 128 5.03 -1.27 4.99
C ASN A 128 3.57 -0.87 5.23
N HIS A 129 2.62 -1.62 4.68
CA HIS A 129 1.17 -1.38 4.83
C HIS A 129 0.72 -1.49 6.29
N ILE A 130 1.19 -2.50 7.03
CA ILE A 130 0.95 -2.66 8.47
C ILE A 130 1.52 -1.47 9.25
N SER A 131 2.70 -0.99 8.87
CA SER A 131 3.33 0.18 9.49
C SER A 131 2.55 1.47 9.21
N CYS A 132 1.91 1.59 8.05
CA CYS A 132 0.95 2.66 7.78
C CYS A 132 -0.28 2.58 8.71
N VAL A 133 -0.78 1.38 9.01
CA VAL A 133 -1.87 1.19 9.98
C VAL A 133 -1.41 1.55 11.41
N ASP A 134 -0.17 1.23 11.79
CA ASP A 134 0.42 1.69 13.06
C ASP A 134 0.43 3.22 13.15
N LEU A 135 0.88 3.88 12.07
CA LEU A 135 0.88 5.33 12.01
C LEU A 135 -0.53 5.89 12.16
N LEU A 136 -1.50 5.40 11.37
CA LEU A 136 -2.90 5.81 11.46
C LEU A 136 -3.43 5.73 12.89
N GLN A 137 -3.19 4.62 13.60
CA GLN A 137 -3.65 4.44 14.98
C GLN A 137 -2.99 5.38 16.01
N SER A 138 -1.83 5.93 15.68
CA SER A 138 -1.13 6.89 16.53
C SER A 138 -1.61 8.33 16.37
N LEU A 139 -2.36 8.63 15.30
CA LEU A 139 -2.82 9.98 15.02
C LEU A 139 -4.00 10.36 15.92
N PRO A 140 -3.96 11.50 16.63
CA PRO A 140 -4.98 11.87 17.61
C PRO A 140 -6.35 12.22 17.00
N TYR A 141 -6.43 12.28 15.67
CA TYR A 141 -7.63 12.61 14.90
C TYR A 141 -8.17 11.41 14.10
N VAL A 142 -7.64 10.21 14.33
CA VAL A 142 -8.12 8.96 13.71
C VAL A 142 -8.93 8.15 14.71
N ASP A 143 -10.06 7.62 14.26
CA ASP A 143 -10.81 6.62 15.00
C ASP A 143 -10.18 5.24 14.81
N ASN A 144 -9.44 4.78 15.82
CA ASN A 144 -8.68 3.53 15.80
C ASN A 144 -9.53 2.26 15.60
N LYS A 145 -10.85 2.36 15.71
CA LYS A 145 -11.80 1.25 15.48
C LYS A 145 -12.36 1.23 14.05
N ARG A 146 -12.13 2.28 13.25
CA ARG A 146 -12.66 2.45 11.90
C ARG A 146 -11.54 2.67 10.89
N ILE A 147 -10.73 1.65 10.67
CA ILE A 147 -9.66 1.63 9.66
C ILE A 147 -10.02 0.63 8.57
N GLY A 148 -10.02 1.06 7.32
CA GLY A 148 -10.20 0.21 6.14
C GLY A 148 -9.00 0.26 5.19
N VAL A 149 -9.03 -0.59 4.17
CA VAL A 149 -8.05 -0.60 3.07
C VAL A 149 -8.77 -0.64 1.73
N ILE A 150 -8.23 0.07 0.74
CA ILE A 150 -8.74 0.11 -0.63
C ILE A 150 -7.59 0.05 -1.64
N GLY A 151 -7.78 -0.67 -2.73
CA GLY A 151 -6.85 -0.59 -3.86
C GLY A 151 -7.34 -1.21 -5.16
N HIS A 152 -6.63 -0.88 -6.25
CA HIS A 152 -6.92 -1.34 -7.61
C HIS A 152 -5.71 -2.08 -8.22
N SER A 153 -5.95 -3.19 -8.93
CA SER A 153 -4.90 -4.02 -9.55
C SER A 153 -3.87 -4.46 -8.49
N LEU A 154 -2.60 -4.06 -8.61
CA LEU A 154 -1.57 -4.23 -7.58
C LEU A 154 -2.04 -3.80 -6.19
N GLY A 155 -2.71 -2.64 -6.09
CA GLY A 155 -3.26 -2.15 -4.83
C GLY A 155 -4.40 -3.02 -4.32
N GLY A 156 -5.20 -3.61 -5.22
CA GLY A 156 -6.29 -4.52 -4.86
C GLY A 156 -5.76 -5.85 -4.33
N HIS A 157 -4.68 -6.35 -4.92
CA HIS A 157 -3.92 -7.50 -4.42
C HIS A 157 -3.41 -7.22 -3.00
N ASN A 158 -2.69 -6.11 -2.85
CA ASN A 158 -2.13 -5.73 -1.55
C ASN A 158 -3.20 -5.46 -0.49
N ALA A 159 -4.37 -4.95 -0.86
CA ALA A 159 -5.50 -4.72 0.06
C ALA A 159 -5.99 -6.01 0.69
N LEU A 160 -6.12 -7.09 -0.10
CA LEU A 160 -6.46 -8.42 0.42
C LEU A 160 -5.34 -8.98 1.29
N PHE A 161 -4.09 -8.79 0.85
CA PHE A 161 -2.94 -9.41 1.48
C PHE A 161 -2.64 -8.80 2.84
N VAL A 162 -2.57 -7.46 2.96
CA VAL A 162 -2.36 -6.81 4.26
C VAL A 162 -3.49 -7.16 5.24
N ALA A 163 -4.73 -7.25 4.77
CA ALA A 163 -5.86 -7.58 5.62
C ALA A 163 -5.81 -9.00 6.20
N ALA A 164 -5.15 -9.93 5.51
CA ALA A 164 -4.89 -11.28 6.03
C ALA A 164 -3.88 -11.27 7.19
N PHE A 165 -3.04 -10.24 7.29
CA PHE A 165 -1.99 -10.11 8.32
C PHE A 165 -2.31 -9.08 9.42
N ASP A 166 -3.30 -8.20 9.23
CA ASP A 166 -3.63 -7.14 10.18
C ASP A 166 -5.13 -7.09 10.54
N PRO A 167 -5.54 -7.68 11.67
CA PRO A 167 -6.95 -7.73 12.08
C PRO A 167 -7.54 -6.37 12.49
N ARG A 168 -6.73 -5.30 12.50
CA ARG A 168 -7.21 -3.94 12.77
C ARG A 168 -7.97 -3.35 11.59
N ILE A 169 -7.73 -3.86 10.38
CA ILE A 169 -8.44 -3.48 9.17
C ILE A 169 -9.85 -4.09 9.21
N LYS A 170 -10.88 -3.24 9.11
CA LYS A 170 -12.30 -3.61 9.28
C LYS A 170 -13.09 -3.69 7.98
N VAL A 171 -12.59 -3.04 6.93
CA VAL A 171 -13.20 -3.02 5.60
C VAL A 171 -12.11 -3.19 4.57
N ILE A 172 -12.34 -4.03 3.56
CA ILE A 172 -11.38 -4.37 2.51
C ILE A 172 -12.08 -4.13 1.17
N VAL A 173 -11.54 -3.21 0.37
CA VAL A 173 -12.02 -2.93 -0.99
C VAL A 173 -10.93 -3.31 -1.99
N SER A 174 -11.17 -4.40 -2.72
CA SER A 174 -10.26 -4.88 -3.76
C SER A 174 -10.92 -4.75 -5.13
N SER A 175 -10.29 -4.00 -6.03
CA SER A 175 -10.73 -3.86 -7.43
C SER A 175 -9.73 -4.54 -8.35
N CYS A 176 -10.17 -5.60 -9.06
CA CYS A 176 -9.33 -6.40 -9.97
C CYS A 176 -8.01 -6.91 -9.33
N GLY A 177 -8.02 -7.17 -8.02
CA GLY A 177 -6.82 -7.51 -7.25
C GLY A 177 -6.55 -9.00 -7.06
N TRP A 178 -7.46 -9.87 -7.51
CA TRP A 178 -7.34 -11.30 -7.25
C TRP A 178 -7.95 -12.16 -8.36
N THR A 179 -7.32 -13.30 -8.55
CA THR A 179 -7.89 -14.46 -9.23
C THR A 179 -7.44 -15.72 -8.52
N LEU A 180 -8.23 -16.77 -8.60
CA LEU A 180 -7.83 -18.09 -8.11
C LEU A 180 -6.67 -18.60 -8.96
N MET A 181 -5.62 -19.12 -8.31
CA MET A 181 -4.38 -19.51 -8.99
C MET A 181 -4.62 -20.60 -10.04
N ASP A 182 -5.57 -21.51 -9.84
CA ASP A 182 -5.93 -22.55 -10.83
C ASP A 182 -6.55 -21.97 -12.11
N TYR A 183 -7.18 -20.80 -12.01
CA TYR A 183 -7.82 -20.10 -13.14
C TYR A 183 -6.96 -18.96 -13.70
N TYR A 184 -5.72 -18.79 -13.20
CA TYR A 184 -4.82 -17.80 -13.77
C TYR A 184 -4.28 -18.27 -15.13
N HIS A 185 -4.70 -17.58 -16.20
CA HIS A 185 -4.27 -17.83 -17.57
C HIS A 185 -3.81 -16.52 -18.21
N PRO A 186 -2.51 -16.19 -18.14
CA PRO A 186 -2.00 -14.93 -18.70
C PRO A 186 -1.84 -14.96 -20.24
N GLY A 187 -2.22 -16.06 -20.88
CA GLY A 187 -2.00 -16.32 -22.30
C GLY A 187 -0.66 -17.00 -22.58
N GLU A 188 -0.53 -17.59 -23.77
CA GLU A 188 0.65 -18.37 -24.17
C GLU A 188 1.92 -17.53 -24.21
N GLN A 189 1.84 -16.33 -24.78
CA GLN A 189 2.98 -15.42 -24.91
C GLN A 189 3.56 -15.03 -23.56
N VAL A 190 2.71 -14.63 -22.60
CA VAL A 190 3.14 -14.26 -21.25
C VAL A 190 3.65 -15.49 -20.49
N THR A 191 2.99 -16.63 -20.64
CA THR A 191 3.41 -17.90 -20.01
C THR A 191 4.83 -18.28 -20.44
N ALA A 192 5.11 -18.24 -21.75
CA ALA A 192 6.44 -18.54 -22.28
C ALA A 192 7.48 -17.50 -21.81
N GLY A 193 7.14 -16.21 -21.84
CA GLY A 193 8.05 -15.13 -21.46
C GLY A 193 8.45 -15.13 -19.98
N TYR A 194 7.62 -15.70 -19.10
CA TYR A 194 7.88 -15.76 -17.66
C TYR A 194 8.23 -17.16 -17.15
N GLY A 195 8.54 -18.12 -18.05
CA GLY A 195 8.98 -19.46 -17.66
C GLY A 195 7.90 -20.34 -17.01
N GLY A 196 6.62 -20.01 -17.22
CA GLY A 196 5.51 -20.80 -16.69
C GLY A 196 4.25 -19.98 -16.43
N ARG A 197 3.14 -20.68 -16.19
CA ARG A 197 1.81 -20.08 -16.03
C ARG A 197 1.76 -19.09 -14.87
N LEU A 198 2.42 -19.41 -13.76
CA LEU A 198 2.51 -18.56 -12.57
C LEU A 198 3.75 -17.66 -12.58
N GLY A 199 4.58 -17.70 -13.62
CA GLY A 199 5.79 -16.90 -13.74
C GLY A 199 5.60 -15.39 -13.52
N PRO A 200 4.50 -14.76 -14.01
CA PRO A 200 4.24 -13.35 -13.69
C PRO A 200 4.03 -13.07 -12.20
N TRP A 201 3.61 -14.06 -11.40
CA TRP A 201 3.52 -13.95 -9.95
C TRP A 201 4.81 -14.37 -9.25
N ALA A 202 5.58 -15.28 -9.85
CA ALA A 202 6.85 -15.80 -9.34
C ALA A 202 8.05 -14.84 -9.58
N GLN A 203 7.82 -13.54 -9.41
CA GLN A 203 8.86 -12.50 -9.48
C GLN A 203 9.24 -12.05 -8.07
N GLU A 204 10.46 -11.55 -7.89
CA GLU A 204 10.92 -11.00 -6.59
C GLU A 204 10.03 -9.87 -6.08
N ARG A 205 9.54 -9.02 -6.98
CA ARG A 205 8.53 -7.97 -6.70
C ARG A 205 7.25 -8.52 -6.06
N TYR A 206 6.92 -9.78 -6.32
CA TYR A 206 5.68 -10.43 -5.98
C TYR A 206 5.88 -11.62 -5.03
N MET A 207 5.80 -12.85 -5.53
CA MET A 207 5.66 -14.08 -4.75
C MET A 207 6.59 -15.17 -5.31
N PRO A 208 7.91 -15.10 -5.07
CA PRO A 208 8.89 -15.91 -5.77
C PRO A 208 8.75 -17.42 -5.54
N PHE A 209 8.12 -17.87 -4.44
CA PHE A 209 7.96 -19.29 -4.12
C PHE A 209 6.59 -19.88 -4.50
N ILE A 210 5.84 -19.22 -5.39
CA ILE A 210 4.50 -19.69 -5.81
C ILE A 210 4.53 -20.82 -6.86
N ILE A 211 5.73 -21.19 -7.32
CA ILE A 211 6.01 -22.18 -8.36
C ILE A 211 6.00 -23.61 -7.84
#